data_AF-A0A946AAP4-F1
#
_entry.id   AF-A0A946AAP4-F1
#
_cell.length_a   1.000
_cell.length_b   1.000
_cell.length_c   1.000
_cell.angle_alpha   90.00
_cell.angle_beta   90.00
_cell.angle_gamma   90.00
#
_symmetry.space_group_name_H-M   'P 1'
#
loop_
_entity.id
_entity.type
_entity.pdbx_description
1 polymer ?
#
loop_
_entity_poly.entity_id
_entity_poly.type
_entity_poly.pdbx_seq_one_letter_code
_entity_poly.pdbx_strand_id
1 'polypeptide(L)' 'MTISGKAAIAGVMGWPVAHSRSPRLHCFWLEAYGIDGAYVPLAVHPDG' A
#
# COMPACT_ATOMS: atom_id res chain seq x y z
N MET A 1 9.41 6.57 -7.53
CA MET A 1 8.67 6.74 -6.26
C MET A 1 9.48 7.57 -5.26
N THR A 2 9.03 8.77 -4.90
CA THR A 2 9.65 9.58 -3.83
C THR A 2 8.79 9.42 -2.59
N ILE A 3 9.35 8.88 -1.50
CA ILE A 3 8.68 8.82 -0.20
C ILE A 3 9.40 9.83 0.69
N SER A 4 8.70 10.91 1.02
CA SER A 4 9.20 11.90 1.97
C SER A 4 8.77 11.58 3.40
N GLY A 5 9.26 12.34 4.38
CA GLY A 5 8.79 12.25 5.76
C GLY A 5 7.32 12.69 5.97
N LYS A 6 6.65 13.18 4.92
CA LYS A 6 5.23 13.57 4.93
C LYS A 6 4.34 12.62 4.11
N ALA A 7 4.89 11.52 3.60
CA ALA A 7 4.18 10.61 2.72
C ALA A 7 2.90 10.07 3.38
N ALA A 8 1.79 10.07 2.64
CA ALA A 8 0.56 9.45 3.09
C ALA A 8 0.67 7.92 2.94
N ILE A 9 0.31 7.19 4.00
CA ILE A 9 0.32 5.71 3.99
C ILE A 9 -1.12 5.21 3.95
N ALA A 10 -1.40 4.37 2.96
CA ALA A 10 -2.63 3.59 2.87
C ALA A 10 -2.27 2.11 2.78
N GLY A 11 -3.25 1.23 3.00
CA GLY A 11 -3.00 -0.19 2.86
C GLY A 11 -4.26 -1.04 2.80
N VAL A 12 -4.06 -2.28 2.41
CA VAL A 12 -5.08 -3.34 2.45
C VAL A 12 -4.78 -4.26 3.63
N MET A 13 -5.77 -4.49 4.49
CA MET A 13 -5.66 -5.39 5.64
C MET A 13 -6.34 -6.72 5.35
N GLY A 14 -5.72 -7.83 5.72
CA GLY A 14 -6.34 -9.15 5.66
C GLY A 14 -5.36 -10.30 5.88
N TRP A 15 -5.88 -11.52 5.76
CA TRP A 15 -5.11 -12.76 5.86
C TRP A 15 -5.70 -13.85 4.96
N PRO A 16 -4.92 -14.46 4.04
CA PRO A 16 -3.58 -14.06 3.60
C PRO A 16 -3.66 -12.85 2.65
N VAL A 17 -3.05 -11.72 2.96
CA VAL A 17 -3.13 -10.51 2.10
C VAL A 17 -2.13 -10.49 0.93
N ALA A 18 -1.12 -11.37 0.94
CA ALA A 18 0.02 -11.33 0.01
C ALA A 18 -0.34 -11.51 -1.47
N HIS A 19 -1.50 -12.12 -1.77
CA HIS A 19 -1.97 -12.31 -3.14
C HIS A 19 -2.71 -11.08 -3.71
N SER A 20 -2.96 -10.06 -2.89
CA SER A 20 -3.66 -8.86 -3.33
C SER A 20 -2.85 -8.12 -4.40
N ARG A 21 -3.52 -7.79 -5.50
CA ARG A 21 -2.95 -6.94 -6.56
C ARG A 21 -3.13 -5.45 -6.27
N SER A 22 -3.88 -5.07 -5.23
CA SER A 22 -4.15 -3.67 -4.92
C SER A 22 -2.89 -2.85 -4.63
N PRO A 23 -1.85 -3.36 -3.91
CA PRO A 23 -0.62 -2.58 -3.71
C PRO A 23 0.08 -2.22 -5.02
N ARG A 24 0.13 -3.17 -5.97
CA ARG A 24 0.72 -2.91 -7.29
C ARG A 24 -0.06 -1.86 -8.07
N LEU A 25 -1.39 -1.95 -8.08
CA LEU A 25 -2.25 -1.01 -8.80
C LEU A 25 -2.16 0.40 -8.22
N HIS A 26 -2.26 0.54 -6.89
CA HIS A 26 -2.25 1.84 -6.24
C HIS A 26 -0.86 2.49 -6.32
N CYS A 27 0.22 1.75 -6.08
CA CYS A 27 1.57 2.27 -6.20
C CYS A 27 1.90 2.75 -7.63
N PHE A 28 1.38 2.07 -8.66
CA PHE A 28 1.52 2.52 -10.05
C PHE A 28 0.93 3.92 -10.26
N TRP A 29 -0.30 4.17 -9.77
CA TRP A 29 -0.93 5.49 -9.92
C TRP A 29 -0.30 6.56 -9.04
N LEU A 30 0.14 6.21 -7.82
CA LEU A 30 0.89 7.14 -6.96
C LEU A 30 2.16 7.63 -7.67
N GLU A 31 2.88 6.72 -8.32
CA GLU A 31 4.06 7.06 -9.11
C GLU A 31 3.71 7.87 -10.37
N ALA A 32 2.70 7.45 -11.13
CA ALA A 32 2.29 8.11 -12.38
C ALA A 32 1.85 9.57 -12.16
N TYR A 33 1.25 9.88 -11.00
CA TYR A 33 0.80 11.23 -10.65
C TYR A 33 1.76 11.99 -9.72
N GLY A 34 2.92 11.42 -9.37
CA GLY A 34 3.88 12.06 -8.48
C GLY A 34 3.35 12.33 -7.07
N ILE A 35 2.44 11.49 -6.58
CA ILE A 35 1.84 11.61 -5.25
C ILE A 35 2.83 11.03 -4.22
N ASP A 36 3.14 11.82 -3.19
CA ASP A 36 3.98 11.39 -2.06
C ASP A 36 3.20 10.46 -1.14
N GLY A 37 3.22 9.16 -1.47
CA GLY A 37 2.51 8.15 -0.71
C GLY A 37 2.94 6.73 -1.03
N ALA A 38 2.51 5.82 -0.16
CA ALA A 38 2.70 4.38 -0.34
C ALA A 38 1.42 3.62 -0.02
N TYR A 39 1.18 2.56 -0.78
CA TYR A 39 0.09 1.62 -0.53
C TYR A 39 0.67 0.25 -0.19
N VAL A 40 0.46 -0.25 1.02
CA VAL A 40 1.11 -1.47 1.53
C VAL A 40 0.13 -2.58 1.89
N PRO A 41 0.50 -3.86 1.70
CA PRO A 41 -0.26 -4.97 2.28
C PRO A 41 0.03 -5.07 3.78
N LEU A 42 -1.02 -5.21 4.59
CA LEU A 42 -0.95 -5.38 6.04
C LEU A 42 -1.52 -6.76 6.39
N ALA A 43 -0.64 -7.70 6.73
CA ALA A 43 -1.02 -9.05 7.10
C ALA A 43 -1.54 -9.06 8.54
N VAL A 44 -2.85 -9.21 8.70
CA VAL A 44 -3.54 -9.20 10.00
C VAL A 44 -4.17 -10.57 10.20
N HIS A 45 -3.55 -11.39 11.06
CA HIS A 45 -4.09 -12.72 11.39
C HIS A 45 -5.48 -12.58 12.02
N PRO A 46 -6.44 -13.48 11.71
CA PRO A 46 -7.78 -13.42 12.30
C PRO A 46 -7.79 -13.62 13.82
N ASP A 47 -6.80 -14.34 14.36
CA ASP A 47 -6.70 -14.70 15.79
C ASP A 47 -6.00 -13.62 16.64
N GLY A 48 -6.26 -12.34 16.34
CA GLY A 48 -5.61 -11.20 16.98
C GLY A 48 -5.56 -11.24 18.51
#